data_AF-A0A3Q0JJH2-F1
#
_entry.id   AF-A0A3Q0JJH2-F1
#
_cell.length_a   1.000
_cell.length_b   1.000
_cell.length_c   1.000
_cell.angle_alpha   90.00
_cell.angle_beta   90.00
_cell.angle_gamma   90.00
#
_symmetry.space_group_name_H-M   'P 1'
#
loop_
_entity.id
_entity.type
_entity.pdbx_description
1 polymer ?
#
loop_
_entity_poly.entity_id
_entity_poly.type
_entity_poly.pdbx_seq_one_letter_code
_entity_poly.pdbx_strand_id
1 'polypeptide(L)'
;MVALKDLLNKLGSEDLYTEYAFPLEGAGTDLRANYLLNNKIAGAEEADLILLIGTNPRFEAPLFNARIRKGYLTNELDVAYIGPKVDLRYDYEHLGESADLIKQLASGSHAFSKKLAAAKKPLIVVGADMLSRSDGAAVLALVQQLAAKVTCESDVPCDWKVLNILQKAASQVAALDMVCIILFYNNLHSNKQQ
;
A
#
# COMPACT_ATOMS: atom_id res chain seq x y z
N MET A 1 4.18 23.72 1.19
CA MET A 1 4.57 22.99 2.42
C MET A 1 5.97 23.36 2.89
N VAL A 2 7.01 23.34 2.04
CA VAL A 2 8.37 23.77 2.42
C VAL A 2 8.40 25.15 3.11
N ALA A 3 7.80 26.18 2.50
CA ALA A 3 7.76 27.51 3.10
C ALA A 3 7.06 27.57 4.48
N LEU A 4 6.04 26.74 4.70
CA LEU A 4 5.35 26.65 6.00
C LEU A 4 6.22 25.93 7.03
N LYS A 5 6.91 24.85 6.62
CA LYS A 5 7.87 24.14 7.46
C LYS A 5 9.00 25.04 7.91
N ASP A 6 9.59 25.80 6.98
CA ASP A 6 10.67 26.73 7.30
C ASP A 6 10.20 27.85 8.24
N LEU A 7 8.95 28.30 8.10
CA LEU A 7 8.36 29.29 8.99
C LEU A 7 8.16 28.74 10.42
N LEU A 8 7.57 27.55 10.56
CA LEU A 8 7.34 26.91 11.86
C LEU A 8 8.66 26.59 12.56
N ASN A 9 9.64 26.08 11.81
CA ASN A 9 10.97 25.81 12.34
C ASN A 9 11.64 27.10 12.84
N LYS A 10 11.47 28.24 12.15
CA LYS A 10 11.97 29.55 12.62
C LYS A 10 11.25 30.04 13.89
N LEU A 11 10.00 29.62 14.08
CA LEU A 11 9.22 29.90 15.29
C LEU A 11 9.50 28.89 16.43
N GLY A 12 10.39 27.91 16.20
CA GLY A 12 10.74 26.88 17.17
C GLY A 12 9.72 25.76 17.31
N SER A 13 8.81 25.61 16.33
CA SER A 13 7.81 24.53 16.29
C SER A 13 8.16 23.52 15.21
N GLU A 14 8.16 22.23 15.57
CA GLU A 14 8.33 21.10 14.64
C GLU A 14 6.99 20.43 14.28
N ASP A 15 5.88 20.98 14.78
CA ASP A 15 4.55 20.41 14.66
C ASP A 15 3.95 20.69 13.28
N LEU A 16 4.01 19.69 12.41
CA LEU A 16 3.47 19.71 11.05
C LEU A 16 2.62 18.48 10.79
N TYR A 17 1.32 18.68 10.67
CA TYR A 17 0.37 17.58 10.52
C TYR A 17 -0.18 17.46 9.11
N THR A 18 -0.54 16.23 8.73
CA THR A 18 -1.29 15.90 7.52
C THR A 18 -2.68 15.40 7.88
N GLU A 19 -3.61 15.53 6.94
CA GLU A 19 -4.99 15.04 7.11
C GLU A 19 -5.05 13.51 7.22
N TYR A 20 -4.22 12.81 6.43
CA TYR A 20 -4.20 11.34 6.41
C TYR A 20 -3.15 10.80 7.36
N ALA A 21 -3.57 9.85 8.19
CA ALA A 21 -2.69 9.11 9.08
C ALA A 21 -1.86 8.08 8.30
N PHE A 22 -0.60 7.93 8.67
CA PHE A 22 0.29 6.88 8.18
C PHE A 22 1.07 6.31 9.38
N PRO A 23 1.28 4.99 9.46
CA PRO A 23 1.95 4.39 10.61
C PRO A 23 3.41 4.83 10.67
N LEU A 24 3.79 5.44 11.79
CA LEU A 24 5.16 5.90 12.05
C LEU A 24 6.04 4.84 12.74
N GLU A 25 5.48 3.67 13.06
CA GLU A 25 6.22 2.58 13.71
C GLU A 25 7.25 1.94 12.76
N GLY A 26 8.42 1.59 13.29
CA GLY A 26 9.50 0.97 12.52
C GLY A 26 10.21 1.95 11.58
N ALA A 27 10.42 1.56 10.32
CA ALA A 27 11.06 2.41 9.30
C ALA A 27 10.16 3.57 8.82
N GLY A 28 8.89 3.60 9.25
CA GLY A 28 7.93 4.69 9.08
C GLY A 28 8.07 5.44 7.75
N THR A 29 8.35 6.73 7.86
CA THR A 29 8.54 7.67 6.74
C THR A 29 10.00 7.85 6.31
N ASP A 30 10.95 7.17 6.96
CA ASP A 30 12.38 7.32 6.67
C ASP A 30 12.73 6.69 5.32
N LEU A 31 12.18 5.50 5.05
CA LEU A 31 12.31 4.85 3.76
C LEU A 31 11.16 5.21 2.83
N ARG A 32 11.46 5.96 1.76
CA ARG A 32 10.49 6.35 0.73
C ARG A 32 9.75 5.17 0.09
N ALA A 33 10.40 4.01 0.05
CA ALA A 33 9.82 2.78 -0.49
C ALA A 33 8.60 2.28 0.29
N ASN A 34 8.41 2.73 1.54
CA ASN A 34 7.32 2.32 2.42
C ASN A 34 6.02 3.09 2.20
N TYR A 35 5.96 4.08 1.33
CA TYR A 35 4.72 4.83 1.07
C TYR A 35 4.52 5.21 -0.39
N LEU A 36 5.48 4.86 -1.26
CA LEU A 36 5.40 5.08 -2.69
C LEU A 36 4.78 3.89 -3.42
N LEU A 37 4.24 4.20 -4.60
CA LEU A 37 4.12 3.23 -5.67
C LEU A 37 5.52 3.04 -6.27
N ASN A 38 6.23 2.01 -5.82
CA ASN A 38 7.62 1.77 -6.17
C ASN A 38 7.79 1.42 -7.66
N ASN A 39 6.82 0.73 -8.25
CA ASN A 39 6.74 0.53 -9.68
C ASN A 39 6.05 1.72 -10.37
N LYS A 40 6.41 1.95 -11.63
CA LYS A 40 5.70 2.91 -12.48
C LYS A 40 4.27 2.43 -12.69
N ILE A 41 3.32 3.37 -12.83
CA ILE A 41 1.92 3.08 -13.19
C ILE A 41 1.83 2.26 -14.49
N ALA A 42 2.72 2.53 -15.44
CA ALA A 42 2.83 1.74 -16.68
C ALA A 42 3.28 0.30 -16.42
N GLY A 43 4.14 0.06 -15.42
CA GLY A 43 4.60 -1.28 -15.07
C GLY A 43 3.48 -2.19 -14.57
N ALA A 44 2.35 -1.66 -14.11
CA ALA A 44 1.20 -2.48 -13.71
C ALA A 44 0.63 -3.32 -14.85
N GLU A 45 0.84 -2.93 -16.11
CA GLU A 45 0.40 -3.72 -17.26
C GLU A 45 1.34 -4.89 -17.59
N GLU A 46 2.58 -4.88 -17.09
CA GLU A 46 3.58 -5.94 -17.26
C GLU A 46 3.61 -6.96 -16.11
N ALA A 47 2.84 -6.74 -15.05
CA ALA A 47 2.73 -7.70 -13.97
C ALA A 47 2.06 -8.99 -14.48
N ASP A 48 2.41 -10.13 -13.88
CA ASP A 48 1.73 -11.41 -14.16
C ASP A 48 0.60 -11.65 -13.15
N LEU A 49 0.82 -11.21 -11.91
CA LEU A 49 -0.08 -11.40 -10.79
C LEU A 49 -0.16 -10.11 -9.96
N ILE A 50 -1.37 -9.59 -9.75
CA ILE A 50 -1.61 -8.44 -8.86
C ILE A 50 -2.41 -8.88 -7.65
N LEU A 51 -1.88 -8.61 -6.46
CA LEU A 51 -2.60 -8.72 -5.20
C LEU A 51 -2.99 -7.33 -4.71
N LEU A 52 -4.29 -7.04 -4.70
CA LEU A 52 -4.86 -5.81 -4.15
C LEU A 52 -5.29 -6.04 -2.69
N ILE A 53 -4.78 -5.23 -1.78
CA ILE A 53 -5.07 -5.30 -0.34
C ILE A 53 -5.78 -4.03 0.11
N GLY A 54 -7.06 -4.13 0.42
CA GLY A 54 -7.86 -3.08 1.06
C GLY A 54 -7.93 -1.78 0.27
N THR A 55 -7.66 -1.79 -1.04
CA THR A 55 -7.69 -0.62 -1.92
C THR A 55 -8.82 -0.75 -2.92
N ASN A 56 -9.44 0.36 -3.31
CA ASN A 56 -10.31 0.38 -4.48
C ASN A 56 -9.70 1.26 -5.58
N PRO A 57 -8.92 0.67 -6.51
CA PRO A 57 -8.22 1.46 -7.53
C PRO A 57 -9.19 2.16 -8.48
N ARG A 58 -10.45 1.71 -8.60
CA ARG A 58 -11.46 2.39 -9.42
C ARG A 58 -11.77 3.80 -8.93
N PHE A 59 -11.76 4.02 -7.61
CA PHE A 59 -12.05 5.34 -7.02
C PHE A 59 -10.78 6.09 -6.60
N GLU A 60 -9.78 5.38 -6.09
CA GLU A 60 -8.54 6.00 -5.60
C GLU A 60 -7.61 6.42 -6.75
N ALA A 61 -7.44 5.56 -7.77
CA ALA A 61 -6.56 5.83 -8.90
C ALA A 61 -7.14 5.26 -10.21
N PRO A 62 -8.15 5.92 -10.82
CA PRO A 62 -8.85 5.40 -11.99
C PRO A 62 -7.93 5.06 -13.17
N LEU A 63 -6.85 5.83 -13.35
CA LEU A 63 -5.83 5.57 -14.38
C LEU A 63 -5.04 4.29 -14.09
N PHE A 64 -4.72 4.03 -12.83
CA PHE A 64 -4.07 2.78 -12.42
C PHE A 64 -5.01 1.59 -12.67
N ASN A 65 -6.29 1.72 -12.33
CA ASN A 65 -7.30 0.68 -12.62
C ASN A 65 -7.45 0.42 -14.12
N ALA A 66 -7.40 1.47 -14.95
CA ALA A 66 -7.46 1.33 -16.40
C ALA A 66 -6.24 0.57 -16.96
N ARG A 67 -5.06 0.75 -16.37
CA ARG A 67 -3.84 0.01 -16.74
C ARG A 67 -3.90 -1.45 -16.31
N ILE A 68 -4.39 -1.73 -15.09
CA ILE A 68 -4.66 -3.11 -14.65
C ILE A 68 -5.64 -3.77 -15.62
N ARG A 69 -6.74 -3.10 -15.96
CA ARG A 69 -7.72 -3.62 -16.92
C ARG A 69 -7.12 -3.88 -18.30
N LYS A 70 -6.20 -3.03 -18.76
CA LYS A 70 -5.48 -3.25 -20.02
C LYS A 70 -4.58 -4.48 -19.94
N GLY A 71 -3.84 -4.65 -18.83
CA GLY A 71 -3.02 -5.84 -18.55
C GLY A 71 -3.86 -7.11 -18.52
N TYR A 72 -5.01 -7.08 -17.83
CA TYR A 72 -5.99 -8.18 -17.80
C TYR A 72 -6.44 -8.61 -19.19
N LEU A 73 -6.74 -7.65 -20.07
CA LEU A 73 -7.21 -7.95 -21.43
C LEU A 73 -6.11 -8.39 -22.40
N THR A 74 -4.84 -8.01 -22.15
CA THR A 74 -3.75 -8.21 -23.13
C THR A 74 -2.77 -9.31 -22.72
N ASN A 75 -2.48 -9.41 -21.42
CA ASN A 75 -1.40 -10.22 -20.86
C ASN A 75 -1.91 -11.33 -19.93
N GLU A 76 -3.22 -11.63 -19.93
CA GLU A 76 -3.84 -12.64 -19.05
C GLU A 76 -3.47 -12.46 -17.57
N LEU A 77 -3.41 -11.20 -17.14
CA LEU A 77 -3.05 -10.85 -15.77
C LEU A 77 -4.03 -11.48 -14.77
N ASP A 78 -3.50 -12.21 -13.80
CA ASP A 78 -4.28 -12.68 -12.66
C ASP A 78 -4.40 -11.57 -11.61
N VAL A 79 -5.63 -11.27 -11.19
CA VAL A 79 -5.89 -10.28 -10.13
C VAL A 79 -6.56 -10.96 -8.96
N ALA A 80 -5.99 -10.78 -7.76
CA ALA A 80 -6.56 -11.20 -6.51
C ALA A 80 -6.87 -10.00 -5.61
N TYR A 81 -7.94 -10.13 -4.83
CA TYR A 81 -8.46 -9.06 -4.00
C TYR A 81 -8.68 -9.53 -2.55
N ILE A 82 -8.14 -8.77 -1.61
CA ILE A 82 -8.39 -8.89 -0.17
C ILE A 82 -9.06 -7.60 0.30
N GLY A 83 -10.27 -7.72 0.84
CA GLY A 83 -11.05 -6.58 1.31
C GLY A 83 -12.55 -6.73 0.97
N PRO A 84 -13.36 -5.70 1.25
CA PRO A 84 -14.79 -5.71 0.99
C PRO A 84 -15.07 -5.92 -0.51
N LYS A 85 -16.05 -6.74 -0.86
CA LYS A 85 -16.39 -6.97 -2.27
C LYS A 85 -16.72 -5.66 -3.01
N VAL A 86 -16.00 -5.39 -4.09
CA VAL A 86 -16.12 -4.16 -4.89
C VAL A 86 -16.12 -4.47 -6.39
N ASP A 87 -16.92 -3.75 -7.17
CA ASP A 87 -16.92 -3.91 -8.63
C ASP A 87 -15.75 -3.16 -9.27
N LEU A 88 -14.74 -3.90 -9.73
CA LEU A 88 -13.55 -3.38 -10.41
C LEU A 88 -13.67 -3.32 -11.95
N ARG A 89 -14.78 -3.81 -12.53
CA ARG A 89 -15.03 -3.94 -13.98
C ARG A 89 -14.13 -4.94 -14.74
N TYR A 90 -13.52 -5.87 -14.02
CA TYR A 90 -12.83 -7.06 -14.53
C TYR A 90 -12.96 -8.16 -13.48
N ASP A 91 -12.79 -9.41 -13.91
CA ASP A 91 -12.87 -10.55 -12.98
C ASP A 91 -11.62 -10.60 -12.10
N TYR A 92 -11.83 -10.90 -10.82
CA TYR A 92 -10.76 -11.03 -9.84
C TYR A 92 -11.07 -12.17 -8.87
N GLU A 93 -10.03 -12.81 -8.36
CA GLU A 93 -10.13 -13.82 -7.32
C GLU A 93 -10.32 -13.15 -5.96
N HIS A 94 -11.52 -13.24 -5.39
CA HIS A 94 -11.79 -12.71 -4.05
C HIS A 94 -11.29 -13.70 -2.99
N LEU A 95 -10.24 -13.35 -2.27
CA LEU A 95 -9.65 -14.20 -1.23
C LEU A 95 -10.39 -14.05 0.12
N GLY A 96 -11.10 -12.95 0.32
CA GLY A 96 -11.88 -12.64 1.53
C GLY A 96 -11.60 -11.24 2.07
N GLU A 97 -12.10 -10.95 3.27
CA GLU A 97 -12.10 -9.58 3.84
C GLU A 97 -11.26 -9.44 5.13
N SER A 98 -10.82 -10.57 5.70
CA SER A 98 -10.17 -10.59 7.02
C SER A 98 -8.68 -10.28 6.94
N ALA A 99 -8.19 -9.45 7.87
CA ALA A 99 -6.76 -9.16 8.02
C ALA A 99 -5.91 -10.41 8.33
N ASP A 100 -6.51 -11.46 8.91
CA ASP A 100 -5.83 -12.73 9.16
C ASP A 100 -5.42 -13.46 7.88
N LEU A 101 -6.05 -13.17 6.74
CA LEU A 101 -5.62 -13.70 5.44
C LEU A 101 -4.22 -13.20 5.07
N ILE A 102 -3.89 -11.95 5.44
CA ILE A 102 -2.55 -11.40 5.21
C ILE A 102 -1.51 -12.17 6.04
N LYS A 103 -1.86 -12.54 7.29
CA LYS A 103 -1.01 -13.41 8.12
C LYS A 103 -0.85 -14.81 7.53
N GLN A 104 -1.93 -15.41 7.03
CA GLN A 104 -1.90 -16.73 6.40
C GLN A 104 -1.11 -16.76 5.09
N LEU A 105 -1.14 -15.66 4.33
CA LEU A 105 -0.31 -15.46 3.16
C LEU A 105 1.15 -15.31 3.57
N ALA A 106 1.43 -14.49 4.58
CA ALA A 106 2.78 -14.34 5.12
C ALA A 106 3.31 -15.65 5.70
N SER A 107 2.47 -16.54 6.25
CA SER A 107 2.89 -17.86 6.75
C SER A 107 2.98 -18.94 5.66
N GLY A 108 2.54 -18.67 4.43
CA GLY A 108 2.52 -19.62 3.32
C GLY A 108 1.44 -20.71 3.43
N SER A 109 0.49 -20.57 4.38
CA SER A 109 -0.55 -21.58 4.62
C SER A 109 -1.68 -21.51 3.58
N HIS A 110 -1.83 -20.38 2.89
CA HIS A 110 -2.89 -20.14 1.92
C HIS A 110 -2.51 -20.65 0.52
N ALA A 111 -3.48 -21.20 -0.23
CA ALA A 111 -3.26 -21.72 -1.59
C ALA A 111 -2.68 -20.68 -2.56
N PHE A 112 -3.02 -19.41 -2.34
CA PHE A 112 -2.53 -18.27 -3.14
C PHE A 112 -1.03 -17.98 -2.95
N SER A 113 -0.41 -18.42 -1.85
CA SER A 113 1.05 -18.29 -1.66
C SER A 113 1.83 -19.05 -2.75
N LYS A 114 1.31 -20.20 -3.21
CA LYS A 114 1.92 -20.95 -4.32
C LYS A 114 1.82 -20.21 -5.65
N LYS A 115 0.69 -19.52 -5.90
CA LYS A 115 0.50 -18.68 -7.09
C LYS A 115 1.46 -17.49 -7.07
N LEU A 116 1.61 -16.84 -5.91
CA LEU A 116 2.58 -15.77 -5.70
C LEU A 116 4.02 -16.23 -5.96
N ALA A 117 4.39 -17.40 -5.43
CA ALA A 117 5.73 -17.97 -5.63
C ALA A 117 6.01 -18.32 -7.10
N ALA A 118 4.99 -18.79 -7.83
CA ALA A 118 5.12 -19.16 -9.24
C ALA A 118 5.15 -17.96 -10.21
N ALA A 119 4.70 -16.77 -9.78
CA ALA A 119 4.67 -15.58 -10.61
C ALA A 119 6.09 -15.00 -10.82
N LYS A 120 6.39 -14.52 -12.03
CA LYS A 120 7.71 -13.92 -12.34
C LYS A 120 7.73 -12.44 -12.00
N LYS A 121 6.62 -11.74 -12.27
CA LYS A 121 6.42 -10.32 -11.93
C LYS A 121 5.21 -10.13 -11.00
N PRO A 122 5.29 -10.56 -9.73
CA PRO A 122 4.22 -10.33 -8.75
C PRO A 122 4.20 -8.86 -8.31
N LEU A 123 3.00 -8.31 -8.16
CA LEU A 123 2.76 -6.94 -7.72
C LEU A 123 1.78 -6.94 -6.54
N ILE A 124 2.23 -6.46 -5.38
CA ILE A 124 1.38 -6.31 -4.19
C ILE A 124 1.08 -4.83 -4.00
N VAL A 125 -0.21 -4.47 -4.01
CA VAL A 125 -0.68 -3.09 -3.87
C VAL A 125 -1.54 -2.97 -2.62
N VAL A 126 -1.11 -2.11 -1.69
CA VAL A 126 -1.84 -1.81 -0.45
C VAL A 126 -2.47 -0.42 -0.53
N GLY A 127 -3.73 -0.29 -0.14
CA GLY A 127 -4.39 1.01 -0.03
C GLY A 127 -3.95 1.78 1.21
N ALA A 128 -3.76 3.10 1.06
CA ALA A 128 -3.46 3.99 2.19
C ALA A 128 -4.56 3.95 3.28
N ASP A 129 -5.82 3.70 2.90
CA ASP A 129 -6.94 3.58 3.85
C ASP A 129 -6.79 2.35 4.78
N MET A 130 -6.04 1.31 4.38
CA MET A 130 -5.71 0.18 5.25
C MET A 130 -4.63 0.54 6.28
N LEU A 131 -3.74 1.47 5.93
CA LEU A 131 -2.62 1.90 6.76
C LEU A 131 -3.04 2.97 7.80
N SER A 132 -4.12 3.71 7.55
CA SER A 132 -4.64 4.72 8.46
C SER A 132 -5.40 4.16 9.67
N ARG A 133 -5.70 2.86 9.68
CA ARG A 133 -6.36 2.16 10.79
C ARG A 133 -5.43 1.99 11.98
N SER A 134 -6.01 1.71 13.15
CA SER A 134 -5.25 1.44 14.39
C SER A 134 -4.31 0.23 14.28
N ASP A 135 -4.63 -0.73 13.42
CA ASP A 135 -3.82 -1.92 13.11
C ASP A 135 -2.91 -1.74 11.88
N GLY A 136 -2.82 -0.54 11.32
CA GLY A 136 -2.10 -0.25 10.07
C GLY A 136 -0.61 -0.57 10.12
N ALA A 137 0.06 -0.36 11.26
CA ALA A 137 1.47 -0.70 11.45
C ALA A 137 1.71 -2.22 11.36
N ALA A 138 0.86 -3.01 12.01
CA ALA A 138 0.93 -4.47 11.96
C ALA A 138 0.66 -4.99 10.54
N VAL A 139 -0.31 -4.40 9.84
CA VAL A 139 -0.60 -4.74 8.44
C VAL A 139 0.60 -4.42 7.55
N LEU A 140 1.20 -3.23 7.68
CA LEU A 140 2.37 -2.85 6.90
C LEU A 140 3.53 -3.84 7.13
N ALA A 141 3.80 -4.21 8.38
CA ALA A 141 4.84 -5.18 8.71
C ALA A 141 4.58 -6.56 8.09
N LEU A 142 3.34 -7.05 8.14
CA LEU A 142 2.96 -8.33 7.53
C LEU A 142 3.10 -8.30 6.00
N VAL A 143 2.71 -7.20 5.35
CA VAL A 143 2.86 -7.06 3.90
C VAL A 143 4.33 -6.94 3.51
N GLN A 144 5.15 -6.23 4.28
CA GLN A 144 6.61 -6.19 4.05
C GLN A 144 7.23 -7.58 4.17
N GLN A 145 6.85 -8.37 5.18
CA GLN A 145 7.28 -9.75 5.31
C GLN A 145 6.83 -10.61 4.12
N LEU A 146 5.59 -10.46 3.67
CA LEU A 146 5.08 -11.15 2.49
C LEU A 146 5.86 -10.78 1.23
N ALA A 147 6.10 -9.49 0.99
CA ALA A 147 6.86 -9.02 -0.16
C ALA A 147 8.32 -9.52 -0.14
N ALA A 148 8.96 -9.54 1.03
CA ALA A 148 10.30 -10.09 1.19
C ALA A 148 10.33 -11.59 0.87
N LYS A 149 9.36 -12.36 1.35
CA LYS A 149 9.24 -13.80 1.03
C LYS A 149 9.07 -14.05 -0.46
N VAL A 150 8.13 -13.35 -1.09
CA VAL A 150 7.90 -13.46 -2.55
C VAL A 150 9.16 -13.09 -3.34
N THR A 151 9.89 -12.06 -2.92
CA THR A 151 11.15 -11.67 -3.58
C THR A 151 12.24 -12.73 -3.41
N CYS A 152 12.25 -13.49 -2.30
CA CYS A 152 13.22 -14.57 -2.08
C CYS A 152 12.82 -15.90 -2.75
N GLU A 153 11.53 -16.18 -2.87
CA GLU A 153 11.01 -17.45 -3.39
C GLU A 153 10.80 -17.43 -4.91
N SER A 154 10.44 -16.29 -5.47
CA SER A 154 10.22 -16.10 -6.90
C SER A 154 11.48 -15.58 -7.59
N ASP A 155 11.68 -15.97 -8.85
CA ASP A 155 12.76 -15.46 -9.71
C ASP A 155 12.42 -14.03 -10.21
N VAL A 156 12.23 -13.12 -9.25
CA VAL A 156 11.86 -11.73 -9.51
C VAL A 156 13.07 -10.99 -10.05
N PRO A 157 12.96 -10.27 -11.19
CA PRO A 157 14.05 -9.44 -11.68
C PRO A 157 14.48 -8.42 -10.62
N CYS A 158 15.78 -8.20 -10.44
CA CYS A 158 16.31 -7.27 -9.41
C CYS A 158 15.73 -5.84 -9.47
N ASP A 159 15.30 -5.41 -10.66
CA ASP A 159 14.71 -4.08 -10.86
C ASP A 159 13.22 -4.01 -10.46
N TRP A 160 12.53 -5.15 -10.38
CA TRP A 160 11.10 -5.20 -10.10
C TRP A 160 10.81 -5.04 -8.60
N LYS A 161 9.90 -4.12 -8.25
CA LYS A 161 9.55 -3.83 -6.86
C LYS A 161 8.20 -4.44 -6.51
N VAL A 162 8.20 -5.51 -5.71
CA VAL A 162 6.98 -6.26 -5.38
C VAL A 162 5.99 -5.43 -4.55
N LEU A 163 6.49 -4.71 -3.54
CA LEU A 163 5.66 -3.91 -2.63
C LEU A 163 5.33 -2.53 -3.22
N ASN A 164 4.06 -2.18 -3.24
CA ASN A 164 3.56 -0.89 -3.72
C ASN A 164 2.44 -0.39 -2.82
N ILE A 165 2.41 0.92 -2.55
CA ILE A 165 1.35 1.55 -1.75
C ILE A 165 0.65 2.60 -2.57
N LEU A 166 -0.68 2.49 -2.62
CA LEU A 166 -1.52 3.42 -3.34
C LEU A 166 -1.98 4.54 -2.40
N GLN A 167 -1.49 5.74 -2.66
CA GLN A 167 -1.88 6.94 -1.94
C GLN A 167 -3.13 7.56 -2.57
N LYS A 168 -4.06 8.00 -1.73
CA LYS A 168 -5.32 8.64 -2.14
C LYS A 168 -5.17 10.14 -2.36
N ALA A 169 -4.28 10.78 -1.60
CA ALA A 169 -4.06 12.22 -1.65
C ALA A 169 -2.72 12.56 -2.30
N ALA A 170 -2.75 13.48 -3.27
CA ALA A 170 -1.56 13.94 -3.98
C ALA A 170 -0.56 14.68 -3.07
N SER A 171 -1.04 15.35 -2.01
CA SER A 171 -0.23 16.06 -1.03
C SER A 171 0.52 15.13 -0.07
N GLN A 172 0.02 13.90 0.15
CA GLN A 172 0.53 13.01 1.18
C GLN A 172 1.98 12.61 0.92
N VAL A 173 2.29 12.13 -0.30
CA VAL A 173 3.66 11.71 -0.65
C VAL A 173 4.67 12.83 -0.41
N ALA A 174 4.34 14.06 -0.81
CA ALA A 174 5.21 15.21 -0.62
C ALA A 174 5.38 15.54 0.88
N ALA A 175 4.33 15.38 1.69
CA ALA A 175 4.41 15.59 3.13
C ALA A 175 5.28 14.54 3.82
N LEU A 176 5.19 13.28 3.40
CA LEU A 176 6.04 12.18 3.89
C LEU A 176 7.51 12.41 3.50
N ASP A 177 7.77 12.84 2.27
CA ASP A 177 9.12 13.20 1.80
C ASP A 177 9.72 14.38 2.59
N MET A 178 8.88 15.32 3.05
CA MET A 178 9.29 16.43 3.89
C MET A 178 9.36 16.09 5.39
N VAL A 179 9.13 14.83 5.78
CA VAL A 179 9.12 14.37 7.18
C VAL A 179 8.21 15.26 8.04
N CYS A 180 6.95 15.43 7.63
CA CYS A 180 5.93 16.00 8.50
C CYS A 180 5.50 14.95 9.53
N ILE A 181 5.38 15.34 10.81
CA ILE A 181 4.97 14.46 11.91
C ILE A 181 3.46 14.23 11.85
N ILE A 182 3.05 12.99 11.66
CA ILE A 182 1.64 12.63 11.47
C ILE A 182 1.05 12.17 12.81
N LEU A 183 0.44 13.09 13.55
CA LEU A 183 -0.24 12.79 14.82
C LEU A 183 -1.62 13.47 14.90
N PHE A 184 -2.54 13.16 13.98
CA PHE A 184 -3.86 13.79 14.02
C PHE A 184 -5.02 12.92 14.56
N TYR A 185 -4.86 11.61 14.77
CA TYR A 185 -6.03 10.78 15.15
C TYR A 185 -6.13 10.36 16.62
N ASN A 186 -5.04 10.32 17.40
CA ASN A 186 -5.12 9.86 18.80
C ASN A 186 -5.53 10.96 19.81
N ASN A 187 -5.29 12.24 19.52
CA ASN A 187 -5.52 13.30 20.51
C ASN A 187 -6.95 13.87 20.55
N LEU A 188 -7.78 13.68 19.51
CA LEU A 188 -9.14 14.21 19.50
C LEU A 188 -10.16 13.35 20.25
N HIS A 189 -9.92 12.04 20.40
CA HIS A 189 -10.81 11.16 21.18
C HIS A 189 -10.43 11.07 22.67
N SER A 190 -9.16 11.33 23.03
CA SER A 190 -8.73 11.34 24.44
C SER A 190 -9.37 12.50 25.24
N ASN A 191 -9.57 13.65 24.60
CA ASN A 191 -10.21 14.83 25.23
C ASN A 191 -11.75 14.77 25.32
N LYS A 192 -12.38 13.64 24.98
CA LYS A 192 -13.83 13.41 25.23
C LYS A 192 -14.10 12.40 26.35
N GLN A 193 -13.07 11.93 27.07
CA GLN A 193 -13.20 10.99 28.18
C GLN A 193 -12.62 11.51 29.52
N GLN A 194 -12.48 12.83 29.69
CA GLN A 194 -12.26 13.46 31.00
C GLN A 194 -13.45 14.33 31.39
#